data_AF-A0A943PV20-F1
#
_entry.id   AF-A0A943PV20-F1
#
_cell.length_a   1.000
_cell.length_b   1.000
_cell.length_c   1.000
_cell.angle_alpha   90.00
_cell.angle_beta   90.00
_cell.angle_gamma   90.00
#
_symmetry.space_group_name_H-M   'P 1'
#
loop_
_entity.id
_entity.type
_entity.pdbx_description
1 polymer ?
#
loop_
_entity_poly.entity_id
_entity_poly.type
_entity_poly.pdbx_seq_one_letter_code
_entity_poly.pdbx_strand_id
1 'polypeptide(L)'
;MRRVKIPKSQIFCFALIMIVCIIAIVEALYYVMNPNIQDNKNIADNSLSNAQITDMTLVDNFDDVFQNSFKNTNTSEEAEKIDADKDYIYTNYEKTEVNSGNYEIDVKIPVININSEEIKSYNEDIKQVFQDKAESILNGGSNRAVYSVDYEAFLNNNILSVVIRSTLKEGSNPQRVIIQTYCYNIKEMKKVEFSDIMTLKNLDTNTVQEKIRKQIQGKQEEAKALQQLGYSVYIRDLRSDRYDVENISNFFIDENNNIYVIYAYGNSSNTDVTDIVIF
;
A
#
# COMPACT_ATOMS: atom_id res chain seq x y z
N MET A 1 70.77 6.31 13.18
CA MET A 1 69.74 5.58 12.41
C MET A 1 69.92 4.08 12.61
N ARG A 2 69.11 3.44 13.48
CA ARG A 2 69.13 1.98 13.67
C ARG A 2 68.41 1.32 12.49
N ARG A 3 69.14 0.55 11.66
CA ARG A 3 68.51 -0.33 10.66
C ARG A 3 67.83 -1.47 11.38
N VAL A 4 66.50 -1.48 11.40
CA VAL A 4 65.70 -2.59 11.91
C VAL A 4 65.87 -3.76 10.94
N LYS A 5 66.52 -4.83 11.39
CA LYS A 5 66.59 -6.09 10.63
C LYS A 5 65.26 -6.83 10.83
N ILE A 6 64.42 -6.83 9.79
CA ILE A 6 63.18 -7.59 9.80
C ILE A 6 63.54 -9.09 9.74
N PRO A 7 63.03 -9.92 10.66
CA PRO A 7 63.29 -11.36 10.66
C PRO A 7 62.73 -12.01 9.39
N LYS A 8 63.46 -12.97 8.84
CA LYS A 8 63.15 -13.63 7.54
C LYS A 8 61.74 -14.26 7.51
N SER A 9 61.21 -14.70 8.65
CA SER A 9 59.86 -15.24 8.78
C SER A 9 58.77 -14.20 8.55
N GLN A 10 58.97 -12.95 8.99
CA GLN A 10 57.99 -11.87 8.76
C GLN A 10 58.00 -11.41 7.30
N ILE A 11 59.17 -11.36 6.67
CA ILE A 11 59.29 -11.09 5.23
C ILE A 11 58.56 -12.16 4.41
N PHE A 12 58.67 -13.42 4.82
CA PHE A 12 57.95 -14.54 4.18
C PHE A 12 56.42 -14.41 4.34
N CYS A 13 55.92 -14.04 5.52
CA CYS A 13 54.49 -13.81 5.73
C CYS A 13 53.95 -12.66 4.87
N PHE A 14 54.67 -11.53 4.78
CA PHE A 14 54.25 -10.41 3.93
C PHE A 14 54.26 -10.78 2.44
N ALA A 15 55.23 -11.57 2.00
CA ALA A 15 55.28 -12.06 0.63
C ALA A 15 54.08 -12.98 0.31
N LEU A 16 53.69 -13.85 1.26
CA LEU A 16 52.56 -14.75 1.09
C LEU A 16 51.22 -14.01 1.04
N ILE A 17 51.04 -13.00 1.90
CA ILE A 17 49.84 -12.14 1.88
C ILE A 17 49.74 -11.38 0.55
N MET A 18 50.86 -10.82 0.06
CA MET A 18 50.87 -10.12 -1.23
C MET A 18 50.50 -11.04 -2.40
N ILE A 19 50.93 -12.30 -2.41
CA ILE A 19 50.57 -13.27 -3.45
C ILE A 19 49.06 -13.56 -3.42
N VAL A 20 48.47 -13.77 -2.23
CA VAL A 20 47.02 -14.01 -2.09
C VAL A 20 46.21 -12.80 -2.56
N CYS A 21 46.65 -11.58 -2.22
CA CYS A 21 45.99 -10.36 -2.69
C CYS A 21 46.05 -10.22 -4.21
N ILE A 22 47.17 -10.56 -4.84
CA ILE A 22 47.31 -10.52 -6.30
C ILE A 22 46.38 -11.55 -6.96
N ILE A 23 46.28 -12.77 -6.42
CA ILE A 23 45.38 -13.80 -6.95
C ILE A 23 43.92 -13.33 -6.87
N ALA A 24 43.51 -12.77 -5.72
CA ALA A 24 42.14 -12.26 -5.54
C ALA A 24 41.80 -11.12 -6.52
N ILE A 25 42.76 -10.21 -6.79
CA ILE A 25 42.57 -9.12 -7.75
C ILE A 25 42.48 -9.67 -9.18
N VAL A 26 43.30 -10.65 -9.54
CA VAL A 26 43.26 -11.28 -10.87
C VAL A 26 41.95 -12.03 -11.10
N GLU A 27 41.44 -12.76 -10.09
CA GLU A 27 40.12 -13.40 -10.16
C GLU A 27 39.00 -12.35 -10.31
N ALA A 28 39.03 -11.28 -9.53
CA ALA A 28 38.03 -10.20 -9.64
C ALA A 28 38.05 -9.54 -11.02
N LEU A 29 39.23 -9.26 -11.58
CA LEU A 29 39.36 -8.68 -12.93
C LEU A 29 38.90 -9.66 -14.02
N TYR A 30 39.14 -10.97 -13.84
CA TYR A 30 38.64 -12.00 -14.74
C TYR A 30 37.10 -12.03 -14.80
N TYR A 31 36.43 -11.91 -13.64
CA TYR A 31 34.96 -11.83 -13.59
C TYR A 31 34.41 -10.52 -14.19
N VAL A 32 35.11 -9.40 -14.02
CA VAL A 32 34.68 -8.10 -14.58
C VAL A 32 34.86 -8.07 -16.10
N MET A 33 35.88 -8.73 -16.65
CA MET A 33 36.15 -8.74 -18.10
C MET A 33 35.40 -9.84 -18.88
N ASN A 34 34.95 -10.92 -18.22
CA ASN A 34 34.15 -12.00 -18.82
C ASN A 34 32.82 -12.21 -18.07
N PRO A 35 31.83 -11.31 -18.21
CA PRO A 35 30.54 -11.41 -17.51
C PRO A 35 29.71 -12.66 -17.88
N ASN A 36 29.99 -13.30 -19.02
CA ASN A 36 29.26 -14.48 -19.52
C ASN A 36 29.73 -15.83 -18.94
N ILE A 37 30.59 -15.84 -17.92
CA ILE A 37 31.08 -17.10 -17.29
C ILE A 37 30.20 -17.54 -16.10
N GLN A 38 29.25 -16.72 -15.67
CA GLN A 38 28.29 -17.09 -14.61
C GLN A 38 27.10 -17.93 -15.11
N ASP A 39 26.93 -18.13 -16.42
CA ASP A 39 25.74 -18.79 -16.98
C ASP A 39 25.86 -20.32 -17.14
N ASN A 40 26.60 -21.01 -16.26
CA ASN A 40 26.56 -22.47 -16.27
C ASN A 40 26.78 -23.14 -14.91
N LYS A 41 26.12 -22.61 -13.89
CA LYS A 41 25.61 -23.43 -12.79
C LYS A 41 24.11 -23.22 -12.76
N ASN A 42 23.35 -24.31 -12.68
CA ASN A 42 21.90 -24.31 -12.48
C ASN A 42 21.53 -23.49 -11.23
N ILE A 43 21.40 -22.18 -11.41
CA ILE A 43 20.73 -21.27 -10.49
C ILE A 43 19.27 -21.35 -10.94
N ALA A 44 18.40 -21.83 -10.05
CA ALA A 44 16.96 -21.69 -10.25
C ALA A 44 16.70 -20.22 -10.61
N ASP A 45 16.13 -19.99 -11.79
CA ASP A 45 15.85 -18.67 -12.34
C ASP A 45 14.92 -17.92 -11.37
N ASN A 46 15.53 -17.13 -10.48
CA ASN A 46 14.87 -16.23 -9.55
C ASN A 46 14.69 -14.84 -10.20
N SER A 47 14.59 -14.77 -11.53
CA SER A 47 14.17 -13.52 -12.18
C SER A 47 12.69 -13.29 -11.89
N LEU A 48 12.39 -12.19 -11.21
CA LEU A 48 11.02 -11.71 -11.03
C LEU A 48 10.44 -11.39 -12.41
N SER A 49 9.20 -11.78 -12.65
CA SER A 49 8.53 -11.43 -13.91
C SER A 49 8.25 -9.92 -13.96
N ASN A 50 8.16 -9.35 -15.17
CA ASN A 50 7.83 -7.92 -15.34
C ASN A 50 6.52 -7.52 -14.65
N ALA A 51 5.55 -8.43 -14.60
CA ALA A 51 4.29 -8.22 -13.88
C ALA A 51 4.51 -8.14 -12.35
N GLN A 52 5.34 -9.01 -11.77
CA GLN A 52 5.68 -8.96 -10.34
C GLN A 52 6.44 -7.69 -9.95
N ILE A 53 7.32 -7.22 -10.83
CA ILE A 53 8.04 -5.95 -10.64
C ILE A 53 7.06 -4.77 -10.68
N THR A 54 6.09 -4.81 -11.60
CA THR A 54 5.06 -3.79 -11.72
C THR A 54 4.17 -3.75 -10.47
N ASP A 55 3.67 -4.91 -10.03
CA ASP A 55 2.87 -5.04 -8.79
C ASP A 55 3.62 -4.48 -7.58
N MET A 56 4.89 -4.84 -7.41
CA MET A 56 5.73 -4.34 -6.30
C MET A 56 5.88 -2.82 -6.37
N THR A 57 6.11 -2.27 -7.57
CA THR A 57 6.26 -0.82 -7.76
C THR A 57 4.96 -0.07 -7.44
N LEU A 58 3.80 -0.63 -7.78
CA LEU A 58 2.49 -0.05 -7.44
C LEU A 58 2.24 -0.08 -5.93
N VAL A 59 2.64 -1.16 -5.24
CA VAL A 59 2.53 -1.26 -3.78
C VAL A 59 3.47 -0.27 -3.08
N ASP A 60 4.72 -0.18 -3.53
CA ASP A 60 5.72 0.72 -2.94
C ASP A 60 5.34 2.21 -3.10
N ASN A 61 4.64 2.55 -4.18
CA ASN A 61 4.15 3.90 -4.47
C ASN A 61 2.68 4.11 -4.08
N PHE A 62 2.10 3.24 -3.24
CA PHE A 62 0.69 3.34 -2.88
C PHE A 62 0.33 4.69 -2.24
N ASP A 63 1.24 5.27 -1.46
CA ASP A 63 1.01 6.57 -0.83
C ASP A 63 0.84 7.71 -1.84
N ASP A 64 1.43 7.58 -3.04
CA ASP A 64 1.33 8.56 -4.12
C ASP A 64 -0.05 8.54 -4.80
N VAL A 65 -0.89 7.54 -4.53
CA VAL A 65 -2.27 7.48 -5.05
C VAL A 65 -3.09 8.66 -4.54
N PHE A 66 -2.86 9.10 -3.30
CA PHE A 66 -3.72 10.05 -2.59
C PHE A 66 -3.38 11.50 -2.96
N GLN A 67 -4.01 11.99 -4.03
CA GLN A 67 -3.80 13.36 -4.53
C GLN A 67 -5.00 14.28 -4.29
N ASN A 68 -6.01 13.81 -3.56
CA ASN A 68 -7.26 14.53 -3.26
C ASN A 68 -7.98 14.94 -4.55
N SER A 69 -7.97 14.05 -5.54
CA SER A 69 -8.43 14.34 -6.89
C SER A 69 -9.49 13.34 -7.38
N PHE A 70 -10.15 13.73 -8.48
CA PHE A 70 -11.11 12.89 -9.19
C PHE A 70 -10.72 12.79 -10.65
N LYS A 71 -10.58 11.57 -11.15
CA LYS A 71 -10.24 11.27 -12.53
C LYS A 71 -11.38 10.52 -13.21
N ASN A 72 -11.90 11.07 -14.30
CA ASN A 72 -12.90 10.42 -15.13
C ASN A 72 -12.28 9.99 -16.46
N THR A 73 -12.17 8.69 -16.68
CA THR A 73 -11.57 8.10 -17.88
C THR A 73 -12.49 7.01 -18.45
N ASN A 74 -12.54 6.89 -19.78
CA ASN A 74 -13.20 5.76 -20.48
C ASN A 74 -14.66 5.47 -20.05
N THR A 75 -15.40 6.46 -19.55
CA THR A 75 -16.78 6.31 -19.11
C THR A 75 -17.73 6.77 -20.20
N SER A 76 -18.73 5.96 -20.50
CA SER A 76 -19.67 6.17 -21.61
C SER A 76 -21.06 6.57 -21.16
N GLU A 77 -21.39 6.31 -19.89
CA GLU A 77 -22.71 6.58 -19.32
C GLU A 77 -22.66 7.81 -18.40
N GLU A 78 -23.81 8.46 -18.22
CA GLU A 78 -23.98 9.56 -17.28
C GLU A 78 -24.92 9.13 -16.15
N ALA A 79 -24.60 9.53 -14.92
CA ALA A 79 -25.48 9.39 -13.77
C ALA A 79 -26.06 10.75 -13.38
N GLU A 80 -27.29 10.74 -12.87
CA GLU A 80 -27.91 11.94 -12.33
C GLU A 80 -27.12 12.44 -11.12
N LYS A 81 -26.66 13.70 -11.16
CA LYS A 81 -25.95 14.35 -10.06
C LYS A 81 -26.92 14.99 -9.08
N ILE A 82 -26.53 15.07 -7.81
CA ILE A 82 -27.30 15.80 -6.78
C ILE A 82 -27.14 17.32 -7.01
N ASP A 83 -25.91 17.75 -7.25
CA ASP A 83 -25.54 19.11 -7.64
C ASP A 83 -24.99 19.09 -9.07
N ALA A 84 -25.71 19.70 -10.01
CA ALA A 84 -25.35 19.71 -11.42
C ALA A 84 -24.07 20.52 -11.71
N ASP A 85 -23.70 21.47 -10.85
CA ASP A 85 -22.54 22.35 -11.04
C ASP A 85 -21.23 21.72 -10.52
N LYS A 86 -21.32 20.54 -9.91
CA LYS A 86 -20.18 19.82 -9.33
C LYS A 86 -19.84 18.55 -10.11
N ASP A 87 -18.61 18.10 -10.00
CA ASP A 87 -18.21 16.78 -10.50
C ASP A 87 -18.83 15.63 -9.69
N TYR A 88 -18.68 14.40 -10.17
CA TYR A 88 -19.19 13.21 -9.48
C TYR A 88 -18.56 13.01 -8.10
N ILE A 89 -17.32 13.47 -7.92
CA ILE A 89 -16.63 13.49 -6.64
C ILE A 89 -16.01 14.87 -6.45
N TYR A 90 -16.15 15.43 -5.26
CA TYR A 90 -15.45 16.64 -4.86
C TYR A 90 -15.24 16.68 -3.34
N THR A 91 -14.27 17.47 -2.89
CA THR A 91 -14.05 17.70 -1.46
C THR A 91 -15.23 18.50 -0.89
N ASN A 92 -15.96 17.91 0.05
CA ASN A 92 -17.10 18.55 0.70
C ASN A 92 -16.75 19.13 2.08
N TYR A 93 -15.82 18.49 2.78
CA TYR A 93 -15.32 18.96 4.06
C TYR A 93 -13.80 19.07 3.99
N GLU A 94 -13.29 20.28 4.22
CA GLU A 94 -11.87 20.58 4.28
C GLU A 94 -11.55 21.38 5.54
N LYS A 95 -10.52 20.95 6.26
CA LYS A 95 -10.07 21.65 7.46
C LYS A 95 -8.57 21.44 7.67
N THR A 96 -7.85 22.55 7.76
CA THR A 96 -6.46 22.57 8.23
C THR A 96 -6.38 23.46 9.46
N GLU A 97 -6.01 22.89 10.60
CA GLU A 97 -5.91 23.62 11.87
C GLU A 97 -4.84 23.04 12.79
N VAL A 98 -4.05 23.92 13.38
CA VAL A 98 -3.05 23.57 14.40
C VAL A 98 -3.42 24.29 15.70
N ASN A 99 -3.74 23.51 16.73
CA ASN A 99 -3.93 23.99 18.08
C ASN A 99 -2.76 23.49 18.94
N SER A 100 -1.77 24.37 19.17
CA SER A 100 -0.49 24.00 19.79
C SER A 100 -0.67 23.26 21.11
N GLY A 101 -0.14 22.03 21.16
CA GLY A 101 -0.20 21.16 22.35
C GLY A 101 -1.45 20.30 22.45
N ASN A 102 -2.48 20.54 21.62
CA ASN A 102 -3.76 19.83 21.65
C ASN A 102 -4.01 18.99 20.39
N TYR A 103 -3.99 19.59 19.20
CA TYR A 103 -4.18 18.83 17.96
C TYR A 103 -3.59 19.50 16.72
N GLU A 104 -3.41 18.69 15.69
CA GLU A 104 -3.11 19.06 14.31
C GLU A 104 -4.05 18.28 13.39
N ILE A 105 -4.80 18.99 12.56
CA ILE A 105 -5.74 18.42 11.60
C ILE A 105 -5.40 18.94 10.20
N ASP A 106 -5.30 18.05 9.23
CA ASP A 106 -5.31 18.35 7.79
C ASP A 106 -6.16 17.32 7.06
N VAL A 107 -7.44 17.64 6.85
CA VAL A 107 -8.42 16.69 6.32
C VAL A 107 -9.09 17.25 5.08
N LYS A 108 -9.18 16.40 4.05
CA LYS A 108 -9.89 16.63 2.80
C LYS A 108 -10.80 15.42 2.58
N ILE A 109 -12.10 15.60 2.79
CA ILE A 109 -13.09 14.52 2.81
C ILE A 109 -14.02 14.67 1.60
N PRO A 110 -14.10 13.64 0.73
CA PRO A 110 -14.93 13.71 -0.46
C PRO A 110 -16.40 13.51 -0.13
N VAL A 111 -17.26 13.95 -1.06
CA VAL A 111 -18.64 13.50 -1.19
C VAL A 111 -18.84 12.92 -2.58
N ILE A 112 -19.67 11.88 -2.66
CA ILE A 112 -20.13 11.31 -3.93
C ILE A 112 -21.41 12.01 -4.36
N ASN A 113 -21.37 12.65 -5.52
CA ASN A 113 -22.42 13.50 -6.08
C ASN A 113 -23.26 12.76 -7.12
N ILE A 114 -23.87 11.65 -6.71
CA ILE A 114 -24.76 10.84 -7.56
C ILE A 114 -26.07 10.62 -6.83
N ASN A 115 -27.19 10.86 -7.51
CA ASN A 115 -28.53 10.69 -6.96
C ASN A 115 -28.92 9.20 -6.91
N SER A 116 -28.51 8.53 -5.82
CA SER A 116 -28.71 7.10 -5.59
C SER A 116 -28.83 6.82 -4.08
N GLU A 117 -29.67 5.86 -3.70
CA GLU A 117 -29.83 5.46 -2.29
C GLU A 117 -28.56 4.82 -1.74
N GLU A 118 -27.86 4.00 -2.54
CA GLU A 118 -26.57 3.42 -2.17
C GLU A 118 -25.54 4.51 -1.90
N ILE A 119 -25.54 5.56 -2.72
CA ILE A 119 -24.62 6.69 -2.59
C ILE A 119 -24.92 7.53 -1.34
N LYS A 120 -26.18 7.66 -0.94
CA LYS A 120 -26.51 8.25 0.36
C LYS A 120 -25.89 7.46 1.50
N SER A 121 -26.01 6.13 1.48
CA SER A 121 -25.39 5.25 2.49
C SER A 121 -23.86 5.41 2.51
N TYR A 122 -23.21 5.50 1.34
CA TYR A 122 -21.77 5.74 1.27
C TYR A 122 -21.38 7.09 1.87
N ASN A 123 -22.08 8.16 1.51
CA ASN A 123 -21.80 9.50 2.05
C ASN A 123 -22.04 9.58 3.57
N GLU A 124 -23.05 8.87 4.08
CA GLU A 124 -23.29 8.74 5.53
C GLU A 124 -22.14 8.02 6.23
N ASP A 125 -21.66 6.90 5.68
CA ASP A 125 -20.51 6.15 6.24
C ASP A 125 -19.22 6.99 6.19
N ILE A 126 -18.92 7.64 5.07
CA ILE A 126 -17.77 8.56 4.91
C ILE A 126 -17.81 9.64 5.99
N LYS A 127 -18.97 10.26 6.20
CA LYS A 127 -19.15 11.28 7.22
C LYS A 127 -18.89 10.70 8.62
N GLN A 128 -19.52 9.57 8.96
CA GLN A 128 -19.41 8.95 10.28
C GLN A 128 -17.97 8.51 10.62
N VAL A 129 -17.23 7.99 9.63
CA VAL A 129 -15.89 7.47 9.87
C VAL A 129 -14.86 8.60 9.90
N PHE A 130 -14.94 9.55 8.97
CA PHE A 130 -13.88 10.55 8.77
C PHE A 130 -14.25 11.94 9.31
N GLN A 131 -15.41 12.48 8.93
CA GLN A 131 -15.79 13.84 9.30
C GLN A 131 -16.11 13.94 10.79
N ASP A 132 -16.92 13.03 11.32
CA ASP A 132 -17.29 13.02 12.74
C ASP A 132 -16.04 12.84 13.63
N LYS A 133 -15.01 12.12 13.16
CA LYS A 133 -13.73 12.03 13.86
C LYS A 133 -12.97 13.36 13.87
N ALA A 134 -12.91 14.06 12.74
CA ALA A 134 -12.32 15.39 12.68
C ALA A 134 -13.05 16.37 13.61
N GLU A 135 -14.38 16.41 13.56
CA GLU A 135 -15.22 17.25 14.42
C GLU A 135 -15.05 16.90 15.90
N SER A 136 -14.96 15.61 16.24
CA SER A 136 -14.70 15.16 17.60
C SER A 136 -13.39 15.73 18.14
N ILE A 137 -12.30 15.69 17.36
CA ILE A 137 -11.00 16.25 17.76
C ILE A 137 -11.10 17.77 17.95
N LEU A 138 -11.72 18.49 17.01
CA LEU A 138 -11.90 19.95 17.08
C LEU A 138 -12.68 20.38 18.33
N ASN A 139 -13.66 19.57 18.74
CA ASN A 139 -14.51 19.81 19.91
C ASN A 139 -13.92 19.29 21.23
N GLY A 140 -12.64 18.90 21.25
CA GLY A 140 -11.95 18.44 22.46
C GLY A 140 -12.16 16.98 22.83
N GLY A 141 -12.66 16.16 21.89
CA GLY A 141 -12.85 14.72 22.04
C GLY A 141 -11.56 13.90 22.07
N SER A 142 -10.41 14.52 21.80
CA SER A 142 -9.09 13.88 21.81
C SER A 142 -8.04 14.75 22.47
N ASN A 143 -7.20 14.14 23.30
CA ASN A 143 -6.01 14.79 23.85
C ASN A 143 -4.80 14.49 22.97
N ARG A 144 -4.13 15.51 22.43
CA ARG A 144 -2.89 15.38 21.64
C ARG A 144 -3.10 14.49 20.41
N ALA A 145 -3.84 15.01 19.44
CA ALA A 145 -4.16 14.30 18.20
C ALA A 145 -3.42 14.87 16.99
N VAL A 146 -2.92 14.02 16.11
CA VAL A 146 -2.58 14.37 14.72
C VAL A 146 -3.51 13.55 13.85
N TYR A 147 -4.30 14.22 13.01
CA TYR A 147 -5.28 13.57 12.15
C TYR A 147 -5.22 14.12 10.73
N SER A 148 -4.97 13.24 9.77
CA SER A 148 -5.07 13.58 8.36
C SER A 148 -6.04 12.68 7.63
N VAL A 149 -6.69 13.21 6.61
CA VAL A 149 -7.57 12.46 5.70
C VAL A 149 -7.27 12.92 4.28
N ASP A 150 -6.91 11.98 3.43
CA ASP A 150 -6.76 12.17 2.00
C ASP A 150 -7.65 11.19 1.25
N TYR A 151 -8.00 11.51 0.02
CA TYR A 151 -8.71 10.60 -0.87
C TYR A 151 -8.14 10.61 -2.28
N GLU A 152 -8.56 9.63 -3.07
CA GLU A 152 -8.48 9.67 -4.52
C GLU A 152 -9.72 8.98 -5.08
N ALA A 153 -10.18 9.42 -6.25
CA ALA A 153 -11.32 8.80 -6.90
C ALA A 153 -11.15 8.64 -8.41
N PHE A 154 -11.68 7.55 -8.92
CA PHE A 154 -11.61 7.16 -10.32
C PHE A 154 -13.01 6.80 -10.82
N LEU A 155 -13.41 7.33 -11.96
CA LEU A 155 -14.57 6.84 -12.70
C LEU A 155 -14.06 6.25 -14.01
N ASN A 156 -13.97 4.92 -14.05
CA ASN A 156 -13.38 4.17 -15.16
C ASN A 156 -14.30 3.03 -15.57
N ASN A 157 -14.62 2.93 -16.88
CA ASN A 157 -15.53 1.91 -17.41
C ASN A 157 -16.89 1.86 -16.67
N ASN A 158 -17.45 3.03 -16.34
CA ASN A 158 -18.69 3.19 -15.56
C ASN A 158 -18.62 2.67 -14.10
N ILE A 159 -17.43 2.32 -13.60
CA ILE A 159 -17.21 2.01 -12.18
C ILE A 159 -16.56 3.22 -11.53
N LEU A 160 -17.31 3.85 -10.63
CA LEU A 160 -16.79 4.83 -9.69
C LEU A 160 -16.11 4.08 -8.54
N SER A 161 -14.83 4.35 -8.30
CA SER A 161 -14.06 3.87 -7.16
C SER A 161 -13.55 5.06 -6.36
N VAL A 162 -13.84 5.11 -5.07
CA VAL A 162 -13.32 6.11 -4.13
C VAL A 162 -12.47 5.38 -3.10
N VAL A 163 -11.24 5.84 -2.85
CA VAL A 163 -10.39 5.35 -1.76
C VAL A 163 -10.09 6.51 -0.82
N ILE A 164 -10.34 6.32 0.47
CA ILE A 164 -10.11 7.34 1.51
C ILE A 164 -9.15 6.75 2.53
N ARG A 165 -8.05 7.45 2.80
CA ARG A 165 -7.06 7.10 3.82
C ARG A 165 -7.07 8.14 4.91
N SER A 166 -7.08 7.70 6.15
CA SER A 166 -6.81 8.58 7.29
C SER A 166 -5.68 8.07 8.16
N THR A 167 -4.87 8.99 8.67
CA THR A 167 -3.84 8.72 9.66
C THR A 167 -4.22 9.38 10.97
N LEU A 168 -4.26 8.61 12.05
CA LEU A 168 -4.61 9.09 13.38
C LEU A 168 -3.52 8.71 14.39
N LYS A 169 -2.91 9.72 15.01
CA LYS A 169 -2.07 9.55 16.19
C LYS A 169 -2.72 10.26 17.36
N GLU A 170 -3.13 9.54 18.39
CA GLU A 170 -3.84 10.11 19.54
C GLU A 170 -3.22 9.67 20.87
N GLY A 171 -2.79 10.64 21.67
CA GLY A 171 -2.18 10.38 22.97
C GLY A 171 -1.01 9.39 22.89
N SER A 172 -1.09 8.32 23.68
CA SER A 172 -0.08 7.25 23.71
C SER A 172 -0.38 6.09 22.75
N ASN A 173 -1.52 6.08 22.06
CA ASN A 173 -1.85 4.99 21.14
C ASN A 173 -0.87 4.94 19.97
N PRO A 174 -0.55 3.75 19.43
CA PRO A 174 0.15 3.65 18.15
C PRO A 174 -0.57 4.46 17.06
N GLN A 175 0.18 4.89 16.04
CA GLN A 175 -0.44 5.50 14.87
C GLN A 175 -1.38 4.48 14.21
N ARG A 176 -2.56 4.95 13.80
CA ARG A 176 -3.59 4.16 13.15
C ARG A 176 -3.76 4.65 11.72
N VAL A 177 -3.77 3.73 10.76
CA VAL A 177 -4.10 4.03 9.35
C VAL A 177 -5.41 3.33 9.00
N ILE A 178 -6.45 4.11 8.73
CA ILE A 178 -7.77 3.61 8.31
C ILE A 178 -7.86 3.82 6.80
N ILE A 179 -8.27 2.80 6.05
CA ILE A 179 -8.52 2.91 4.62
C ILE A 179 -9.88 2.30 4.33
N GLN A 180 -10.77 3.08 3.71
CA GLN A 180 -12.07 2.61 3.24
C GLN A 180 -12.20 2.89 1.75
N THR A 181 -12.87 1.97 1.05
CA THR A 181 -13.13 2.09 -0.38
C THR A 181 -14.62 1.99 -0.68
N TYR A 182 -15.08 2.73 -1.68
CA TYR A 182 -16.48 2.75 -2.12
C TYR A 182 -16.53 2.57 -3.63
N CYS A 183 -17.07 1.43 -4.07
CA CYS A 183 -17.18 1.09 -5.49
C CYS A 183 -18.64 1.05 -5.91
N TYR A 184 -18.97 1.76 -6.99
CA TYR A 184 -20.33 1.91 -7.49
C TYR A 184 -20.36 1.87 -9.02
N ASN A 185 -21.26 1.05 -9.59
CA ASN A 185 -21.45 0.98 -11.02
C ASN A 185 -22.54 1.99 -11.40
N ILE A 186 -22.16 3.06 -12.10
CA ILE A 186 -23.08 4.14 -12.47
C ILE A 186 -24.07 3.73 -13.57
N LYS A 187 -23.78 2.65 -14.30
CA LYS A 187 -24.66 2.11 -15.33
C LYS A 187 -25.73 1.20 -14.74
N GLU A 188 -25.31 0.31 -13.85
CA GLU A 188 -26.20 -0.65 -13.17
C GLU A 188 -26.86 -0.06 -11.92
N MET A 189 -26.42 1.13 -11.51
CA MET A 189 -26.90 1.87 -10.36
C MET A 189 -26.81 1.08 -9.04
N LYS A 190 -25.76 0.27 -8.88
CA LYS A 190 -25.58 -0.62 -7.73
C LYS A 190 -24.15 -0.60 -7.18
N LYS A 191 -24.01 -1.00 -5.92
CA LYS A 191 -22.72 -1.35 -5.32
C LYS A 191 -22.00 -2.41 -6.17
N VAL A 192 -20.70 -2.23 -6.32
CA VAL A 192 -19.81 -3.21 -6.95
C VAL A 192 -19.19 -4.06 -5.86
N GLU A 193 -19.39 -5.37 -5.94
CA GLU A 193 -18.71 -6.34 -5.09
C GLU A 193 -17.45 -6.85 -5.79
N PHE A 194 -16.49 -7.39 -5.03
CA PHE A 194 -15.25 -7.89 -5.63
C PHE A 194 -15.50 -9.03 -6.65
N SER A 195 -16.56 -9.81 -6.47
CA SER A 195 -17.00 -10.82 -7.45
C SER A 195 -17.41 -10.25 -8.82
N ASP A 196 -17.97 -9.02 -8.85
CA ASP A 196 -18.26 -8.33 -10.11
C ASP A 196 -16.95 -8.00 -10.84
N ILE A 197 -15.93 -7.58 -10.09
CA ILE A 197 -14.60 -7.26 -10.62
C ILE A 197 -13.88 -8.50 -11.15
N MET A 198 -13.92 -9.62 -10.41
CA MET A 198 -13.39 -10.90 -10.88
C MET A 198 -14.03 -11.30 -12.21
N THR A 199 -15.35 -11.14 -12.33
CA THR A 199 -16.08 -11.44 -13.56
C THR A 199 -15.65 -10.51 -14.70
N LEU A 200 -15.58 -9.20 -14.45
CA LEU A 200 -15.17 -8.20 -15.44
C LEU A 200 -13.77 -8.44 -16.00
N LYS A 201 -12.85 -8.92 -15.15
CA LYS A 201 -11.44 -9.17 -15.51
C LYS A 201 -11.13 -10.63 -15.88
N ASN A 202 -12.13 -11.51 -15.89
CA ASN A 202 -11.95 -12.95 -16.08
C ASN A 202 -10.91 -13.56 -15.10
N LEU A 203 -10.98 -13.16 -13.82
CA LEU A 203 -10.13 -13.71 -12.77
C LEU A 203 -10.71 -15.01 -12.22
N ASP A 204 -9.86 -16.02 -12.09
CA ASP A 204 -10.21 -17.29 -11.45
C ASP A 204 -10.08 -17.18 -9.92
N THR A 205 -11.13 -17.58 -9.20
CA THR A 205 -11.18 -17.47 -7.72
C THR A 205 -10.05 -18.21 -7.03
N ASN A 206 -9.66 -19.40 -7.51
CA ASN A 206 -8.56 -20.15 -6.89
C ASN A 206 -7.23 -19.43 -7.08
N THR A 207 -6.98 -18.93 -8.30
CA THR A 207 -5.78 -18.16 -8.64
C THR A 207 -5.67 -16.89 -7.80
N VAL A 208 -6.80 -16.17 -7.60
CA VAL A 208 -6.86 -14.99 -6.75
C VAL A 208 -6.57 -15.34 -5.30
N GLN A 209 -7.23 -16.38 -4.75
CA GLN A 209 -7.02 -16.83 -3.38
C GLN A 209 -5.55 -17.25 -3.15
N GLU A 210 -4.95 -17.98 -4.09
CA GLU A 210 -3.55 -18.39 -4.02
C GLU A 210 -2.60 -17.18 -4.03
N LYS A 211 -2.85 -16.17 -4.89
CA LYS A 211 -2.04 -14.94 -4.93
C LYS A 211 -2.11 -14.21 -3.58
N ILE A 212 -3.30 -14.05 -3.01
CA ILE A 212 -3.49 -13.42 -1.69
C ILE A 212 -2.72 -14.19 -0.63
N ARG A 213 -2.96 -15.51 -0.50
CA ARG A 213 -2.32 -16.33 0.54
C ARG A 213 -0.80 -16.30 0.43
N LYS A 214 -0.25 -16.37 -0.78
CA LYS A 214 1.19 -16.30 -1.01
C LYS A 214 1.77 -14.95 -0.58
N GLN A 215 1.13 -13.84 -0.91
CA GLN A 215 1.62 -12.51 -0.52
C GLN A 215 1.54 -12.29 0.99
N ILE A 216 0.41 -12.65 1.62
CA ILE A 216 0.24 -12.51 3.08
C ILE A 216 1.19 -13.44 3.85
N GLN A 217 1.45 -14.65 3.34
CA GLN A 217 2.46 -15.54 3.91
C GLN A 217 3.86 -14.89 3.86
N GLY A 218 4.25 -14.29 2.74
CA GLY A 218 5.52 -13.56 2.64
C GLY A 218 5.64 -12.45 3.68
N LYS A 219 4.59 -11.62 3.83
CA LYS A 219 4.55 -10.56 4.86
C LYS A 219 4.61 -11.11 6.29
N GLN A 220 4.03 -12.29 6.55
CA GLN A 220 4.13 -12.95 7.83
C GLN A 220 5.57 -13.44 8.11
N GLU A 221 6.23 -14.02 7.12
CA GLU A 221 7.60 -14.52 7.23
C GLU A 221 8.60 -13.37 7.49
N GLU A 222 8.46 -12.25 6.75
CA GLU A 222 9.20 -11.02 6.99
C GLU A 222 9.01 -10.51 8.43
N ALA A 223 7.76 -10.44 8.90
CA ALA A 223 7.46 -9.99 10.25
C ALA A 223 8.01 -10.95 11.32
N LYS A 224 7.96 -12.26 11.10
CA LYS A 224 8.56 -13.24 12.03
C LYS A 224 10.08 -13.08 12.10
N ALA A 225 10.76 -12.82 10.98
CA ALA A 225 12.19 -12.56 10.97
C ALA A 225 12.54 -11.30 11.79
N LEU A 226 11.78 -10.21 11.62
CA LEU A 226 11.94 -8.99 12.42
C LEU A 226 11.66 -9.22 13.91
N GLN A 227 10.64 -10.02 14.24
CA GLN A 227 10.32 -10.38 15.62
C GLN A 227 11.49 -11.14 16.28
N GLN A 228 12.15 -12.05 15.56
CA GLN A 228 13.34 -12.77 16.05
C GLN A 228 14.52 -11.83 16.33
N LEU A 229 14.60 -10.69 15.64
CA LEU A 229 15.59 -9.64 15.89
C LEU A 229 15.19 -8.70 17.05
N GLY A 230 14.04 -8.92 17.70
CA GLY A 230 13.56 -8.16 18.85
C GLY A 230 12.66 -6.98 18.51
N TYR A 231 12.28 -6.79 17.25
CA TYR A 231 11.33 -5.74 16.86
C TYR A 231 9.90 -6.12 17.24
N SER A 232 9.13 -5.14 17.73
CA SER A 232 7.69 -5.28 17.93
C SER A 232 6.98 -5.06 16.59
N VAL A 233 6.46 -6.14 16.00
CA VAL A 233 5.84 -6.13 14.66
C VAL A 233 4.56 -6.97 14.64
N TYR A 234 3.69 -6.67 13.68
CA TYR A 234 2.40 -7.33 13.55
C TYR A 234 2.48 -8.73 12.88
N ILE A 235 2.11 -9.71 13.70
CA ILE A 235 1.68 -11.09 13.45
C ILE A 235 0.49 -11.34 12.50
N ARG A 236 0.62 -11.43 11.17
CA ARG A 236 -0.54 -11.84 10.34
C ARG A 236 -1.04 -13.23 10.74
N ASP A 237 -2.34 -13.43 10.95
CA ASP A 237 -2.92 -14.77 11.15
C ASP A 237 -3.42 -15.35 9.83
N LEU A 238 -2.64 -16.22 9.19
CA LEU A 238 -2.97 -16.82 7.88
C LEU A 238 -4.28 -17.63 7.86
N ARG A 239 -4.88 -17.92 9.02
CA ARG A 239 -6.17 -18.62 9.13
C ARG A 239 -7.36 -17.67 9.20
N SER A 240 -7.13 -16.36 9.26
CA SER A 240 -8.20 -15.38 9.28
C SER A 240 -8.95 -15.41 7.95
N ASP A 241 -10.26 -15.54 8.08
CA ASP A 241 -11.26 -15.41 7.01
C ASP A 241 -11.14 -14.09 6.24
N ARG A 242 -10.55 -13.05 6.83
CA ARG A 242 -10.30 -11.77 6.14
C ARG A 242 -9.52 -11.90 4.83
N TYR A 243 -8.73 -12.96 4.66
CA TYR A 243 -7.96 -13.20 3.44
C TYR A 243 -8.68 -14.12 2.45
N ASP A 244 -9.92 -14.49 2.73
CA ASP A 244 -10.76 -15.22 1.80
C ASP A 244 -11.41 -14.26 0.82
N VAL A 245 -11.42 -14.66 -0.45
CA VAL A 245 -11.86 -13.81 -1.57
C VAL A 245 -13.29 -13.32 -1.38
N GLU A 246 -14.17 -14.14 -0.81
CA GLU A 246 -15.56 -13.76 -0.49
C GLU A 246 -15.68 -12.63 0.55
N ASN A 247 -14.65 -12.38 1.35
CA ASN A 247 -14.64 -11.38 2.42
C ASN A 247 -13.93 -10.07 2.00
N ILE A 248 -13.49 -9.96 0.74
CA ILE A 248 -12.87 -8.75 0.21
C ILE A 248 -13.92 -7.64 0.12
N SER A 249 -13.73 -6.64 0.98
CA SER A 249 -14.61 -5.45 1.07
C SER A 249 -13.88 -4.15 0.77
N ASN A 250 -12.55 -4.10 0.91
CA ASN A 250 -11.75 -2.92 0.61
C ASN A 250 -10.95 -3.15 -0.67
N PHE A 251 -11.41 -2.59 -1.77
CA PHE A 251 -10.73 -2.62 -3.06
C PHE A 251 -11.11 -1.41 -3.90
N PHE A 252 -10.24 -1.02 -4.84
CA PHE A 252 -10.56 0.00 -5.84
C PHE A 252 -9.87 -0.29 -7.17
N ILE A 253 -10.34 0.37 -8.23
CA ILE A 253 -9.77 0.29 -9.58
C ILE A 253 -9.24 1.67 -9.96
N ASP A 254 -7.98 1.74 -10.39
CA ASP A 254 -7.37 2.99 -10.85
C ASP A 254 -7.67 3.30 -12.33
N GLU A 255 -7.16 4.43 -12.82
CA GLU A 255 -7.32 4.84 -14.23
C GLU A 255 -6.70 3.86 -15.23
N ASN A 256 -5.69 3.11 -14.79
CA ASN A 256 -4.94 2.15 -15.58
C ASN A 256 -5.50 0.73 -15.47
N ASN A 257 -6.69 0.57 -14.88
CA ASN A 257 -7.38 -0.71 -14.71
C ASN A 257 -6.70 -1.69 -13.76
N ASN A 258 -5.72 -1.25 -12.95
CA ASN A 258 -5.14 -2.05 -11.87
C ASN A 258 -6.14 -2.15 -10.73
N ILE A 259 -6.24 -3.33 -10.12
CA ILE A 259 -7.11 -3.56 -8.97
C ILE A 259 -6.27 -3.65 -7.72
N TYR A 260 -6.57 -2.82 -6.73
CA TYR A 260 -5.94 -2.85 -5.42
C TYR A 260 -6.88 -3.52 -4.45
N VAL A 261 -6.49 -4.65 -3.88
CA VAL A 261 -7.17 -5.25 -2.72
C VAL A 261 -6.40 -4.85 -1.47
N ILE A 262 -7.09 -4.20 -0.52
CA ILE A 262 -6.48 -3.55 0.64
C ILE A 262 -6.89 -4.24 1.93
N TYR A 263 -5.91 -4.69 2.68
CA TYR A 263 -6.06 -5.24 4.01
C TYR A 263 -5.62 -4.20 5.05
N ALA A 264 -6.42 -3.17 5.28
CA ALA A 264 -6.15 -2.15 6.29
C ALA A 264 -6.54 -2.63 7.69
N TYR A 265 -5.54 -3.04 8.50
CA TYR A 265 -5.78 -3.56 9.86
C TYR A 265 -6.19 -2.46 10.82
N GLY A 266 -5.85 -1.20 10.49
CA GLY A 266 -6.32 -0.05 11.24
C GLY A 266 -7.84 0.13 11.18
N ASN A 267 -8.57 -0.53 10.27
CA ASN A 267 -10.04 -0.44 10.28
C ASN A 267 -10.66 -1.04 11.56
N SER A 268 -10.01 -2.04 12.17
CA SER A 268 -10.50 -2.74 13.36
C SER A 268 -9.59 -2.64 14.58
N SER A 269 -8.43 -1.98 14.48
CA SER A 269 -7.42 -1.91 15.54
C SER A 269 -6.59 -0.63 15.49
N ASN A 270 -5.86 -0.31 16.56
CA ASN A 270 -4.94 0.84 16.58
C ASN A 270 -3.58 0.44 16.00
N THR A 271 -3.51 0.36 14.67
CA THR A 271 -2.29 0.02 13.93
C THR A 271 -2.28 0.71 12.56
N ASP A 272 -1.08 0.97 12.06
CA ASP A 272 -0.79 1.48 10.73
C ASP A 272 -0.55 0.38 9.68
N VAL A 273 -0.60 -0.89 10.11
CA VAL A 273 -0.34 -2.03 9.23
C VAL A 273 -1.41 -2.07 8.14
N THR A 274 -0.93 -2.17 6.90
CA THR A 274 -1.72 -2.33 5.68
C THR A 274 -0.98 -3.31 4.79
N ASP A 275 -1.71 -4.31 4.25
CA ASP A 275 -1.20 -5.17 3.18
C ASP A 275 -2.00 -4.91 1.91
N ILE A 276 -1.35 -4.91 0.75
CA ILE A 276 -1.97 -4.61 -0.55
C ILE A 276 -1.64 -5.73 -1.53
N VAL A 277 -2.65 -6.19 -2.26
CA VAL A 277 -2.51 -7.18 -3.33
C VAL A 277 -3.04 -6.57 -4.61
N ILE A 278 -2.19 -6.50 -5.65
CA ILE A 278 -2.54 -5.96 -6.97
C ILE A 278 -3.05 -7.08 -7.89
N PHE A 279 -4.02 -6.79 -8.76
CA PHE A 279 -4.48 -7.68 -9.85
C PHE A 279 -4.66 -6.94 -11.17
#